data_AF-A0A8T5AAE9-F1
#
_entry.id   AF-A0A8T5AAE9-F1
#
_cell.length_a   1.000
_cell.length_b   1.000
_cell.length_c   1.000
_cell.angle_alpha   90.00
_cell.angle_beta   90.00
_cell.angle_gamma   90.00
#
_symmetry.space_group_name_H-M   'P 1'
#
loop_
_entity.id
_entity.type
_entity.pdbx_description
1 polymer ?
#
loop_
_entity_poly.entity_id
_entity_poly.type
_entity_poly.pdbx_seq_one_letter_code
_entity_poly.pdbx_strand_id
1 'polypeptide(L)'
;MARYGFIINLDRCVGCHTCTLVCRVWTYDKGEDCWNTVLEFNSHEGKRVIWIPYVCTQLREPACDYKVSRGERTPPCIRNCPCGARIYGNLDDPSDPAGKLVMEGGAKSLPHRAEKMRAYYVGRVPKDVESQLPDPSKVLPRKYIPLVHAPP
;
A
#
# COMPACT_ATOMS: atom_id res chain seq x y z
N MET A 1 -16.62 7.66 -9.92
CA MET A 1 -16.03 6.30 -9.96
C MET A 1 -15.56 5.94 -8.56
N ALA A 2 -15.74 4.69 -8.12
CA ALA A 2 -15.34 4.24 -6.79
C ALA A 2 -13.82 4.34 -6.58
N ARG A 3 -13.37 4.90 -5.45
CA ARG A 3 -11.95 5.02 -5.12
C ARG A 3 -11.47 3.80 -4.35
N TYR A 4 -10.93 2.81 -5.06
CA TYR A 4 -10.28 1.67 -4.42
C TYR A 4 -8.88 2.01 -3.92
N GLY A 5 -8.49 1.39 -2.80
CA GLY A 5 -7.17 1.57 -2.19
C GLY A 5 -6.88 0.58 -1.07
N PHE A 6 -5.68 0.71 -0.50
CA PHE A 6 -5.15 -0.18 0.55
C PHE A 6 -5.31 0.44 1.93
N ILE A 7 -5.64 -0.41 2.91
CA ILE A 7 -5.34 -0.18 4.33
C ILE A 7 -4.26 -1.17 4.75
N ILE A 8 -3.24 -0.67 5.45
CA ILE A 8 -2.11 -1.47 5.94
C ILE A 8 -2.09 -1.37 7.46
N ASN A 9 -2.28 -2.49 8.14
CA ASN A 9 -2.20 -2.61 9.58
C ASN A 9 -0.76 -2.90 10.02
N LEU A 10 -0.11 -1.88 10.57
CA LEU A 10 1.27 -1.92 11.02
C LEU A 10 1.45 -2.72 12.32
N ASP A 11 0.39 -2.88 13.13
CA ASP A 11 0.43 -3.72 14.32
C ASP A 11 0.40 -5.23 13.98
N ARG A 12 -0.15 -5.58 12.81
CA ARG A 12 -0.14 -6.95 12.27
C ARG A 12 1.05 -7.24 11.38
N CYS A 13 1.62 -6.23 10.73
CA CYS A 13 2.72 -6.43 9.79
C CYS A 13 3.98 -6.90 10.51
N VAL A 14 4.46 -8.11 10.18
CA VAL A 14 5.68 -8.70 10.76
C VAL A 14 6.91 -8.56 9.86
N GLY A 15 6.83 -7.78 8.78
CA GLY A 15 7.98 -7.57 7.90
C GLY A 15 8.43 -8.80 7.10
N CYS A 16 7.57 -9.81 6.89
CA CYS A 16 7.95 -11.05 6.19
C CYS A 16 8.28 -10.91 4.69
N HIS A 17 8.12 -9.72 4.10
CA HIS A 17 8.35 -9.44 2.66
C HIS A 17 7.57 -10.30 1.65
N THR A 18 6.65 -11.18 2.06
CA THR A 18 5.86 -12.02 1.15
C THR A 18 5.12 -11.19 0.11
N CYS A 19 4.61 -10.03 0.52
CA CYS A 19 3.93 -9.08 -0.35
C CYS A 19 4.82 -8.46 -1.44
N THR A 20 6.11 -8.30 -1.19
CA THR A 20 7.12 -7.87 -2.18
C THR A 20 7.44 -9.02 -3.12
N LEU A 21 7.65 -10.22 -2.58
CA LEU A 21 7.95 -11.42 -3.38
C LEU A 21 6.84 -11.74 -4.38
N VAL A 22 5.59 -11.84 -3.93
CA VAL A 22 4.46 -12.16 -4.82
C VAL A 22 4.18 -11.05 -5.82
N CYS A 23 4.49 -9.80 -5.48
CA CYS A 23 4.40 -8.70 -6.43
C CYS A 23 5.46 -8.85 -7.52
N ARG A 24 6.71 -9.13 -7.16
CA ARG A 24 7.80 -9.36 -8.11
C ARG A 24 7.49 -10.53 -9.05
N VAL A 25 7.01 -11.65 -8.52
CA VAL A 25 6.63 -12.81 -9.35
C VAL A 25 5.52 -12.42 -10.33
N TRP A 26 4.49 -11.71 -9.87
CA TRP A 26 3.37 -11.30 -10.71
C TRP A 26 3.77 -10.27 -11.79
N THR A 27 4.76 -9.41 -11.52
CA THR A 27 5.26 -8.40 -12.46
C THR A 27 6.36 -8.94 -13.38
N TYR A 28 7.03 -10.03 -13.00
CA TYR A 28 8.12 -10.65 -13.77
C TYR A 28 7.69 -10.99 -15.20
N ASP A 29 6.55 -11.67 -15.35
CA ASP A 29 6.00 -12.06 -16.66
C ASP A 29 5.60 -10.86 -17.54
N LYS A 30 5.52 -9.65 -16.95
CA LYS A 30 5.18 -8.39 -17.64
C LYS A 30 6.41 -7.55 -17.98
N GLY A 31 7.62 -8.04 -17.69
CA GLY A 31 8.86 -7.28 -17.88
C GLY A 31 8.97 -6.07 -16.95
N GLU A 32 8.37 -6.17 -15.77
CA GLU A 32 8.08 -5.07 -14.88
C GLU A 32 8.74 -5.26 -13.49
N ASP A 33 9.34 -4.19 -12.96
CA ASP A 33 9.86 -4.16 -11.59
C ASP A 33 8.76 -4.35 -10.54
N CYS A 34 9.12 -4.75 -9.32
CA CYS A 34 8.18 -4.95 -8.21
C CYS A 34 7.50 -3.64 -7.77
N TRP A 35 6.18 -3.64 -7.62
CA TRP A 35 5.37 -2.43 -7.33
C TRP A 35 5.15 -2.15 -5.85
N ASN A 36 5.69 -3.00 -4.99
CA ASN A 36 5.61 -2.88 -3.54
C ASN A 36 7.01 -3.02 -2.96
N THR A 37 7.20 -2.47 -1.77
CA THR A 37 8.37 -2.78 -0.95
C THR A 37 8.00 -2.73 0.52
N VAL A 38 8.87 -3.23 1.39
CA VAL A 38 8.75 -3.05 2.84
C VAL A 38 10.02 -2.39 3.32
N LEU A 39 9.86 -1.20 3.90
CA LEU A 39 10.94 -0.44 4.51
C LEU A 39 11.12 -0.89 5.96
N GLU A 40 12.37 -0.96 6.41
CA GLU A 40 12.71 -1.37 7.76
C GLU A 40 13.37 -0.21 8.50
N PHE A 41 12.85 0.12 9.68
CA PHE A 41 13.38 1.20 10.50
C PHE A 41 13.62 0.70 11.92
N ASN A 42 14.82 0.92 12.44
CA ASN A 42 15.09 0.74 13.87
C ASN A 42 14.50 1.94 14.62
N SER A 43 13.44 1.72 15.39
CA SER A 43 12.81 2.77 16.19
C SER A 43 13.34 2.73 17.62
N HIS A 44 13.96 3.84 18.04
CA HIS A 44 14.32 4.09 19.43
C HIS A 44 13.08 4.31 20.29
N GLU A 45 12.10 5.07 19.78
CA GLU A 45 10.84 5.33 20.50
C GLU A 45 9.99 4.05 20.63
N GLY A 46 9.86 3.31 19.54
CA GLY A 46 9.12 2.05 19.48
C GLY A 46 9.85 0.87 20.12
N LYS A 47 11.16 1.01 20.40
CA LYS A 47 12.05 -0.05 20.95
C LYS A 47 11.99 -1.35 20.16
N ARG A 48 11.76 -1.26 18.85
CA ARG A 48 11.62 -2.40 17.93
C ARG A 48 11.90 -1.97 16.50
N VAL A 49 12.05 -2.94 15.62
CA VAL A 49 11.99 -2.72 14.18
C VAL A 49 10.55 -2.39 13.80
N ILE A 50 10.37 -1.32 13.02
CA ILE A 50 9.10 -0.93 12.44
C ILE A 50 9.18 -1.20 10.93
N TRP A 51 8.24 -2.00 10.43
CA TRP A 51 8.12 -2.30 9.01
C TRP A 51 7.05 -1.41 8.39
N ILE A 52 7.42 -0.65 7.37
CA ILE A 52 6.49 0.24 6.65
C ILE A 52 6.36 -0.26 5.20
N PRO A 53 5.28 -0.99 4.87
CA PRO A 53 5.04 -1.43 3.52
C PRO A 53 4.62 -0.26 2.63
N TYR A 54 5.38 -0.01 1.57
CA TYR A 54 4.97 0.89 0.49
C TYR A 54 4.31 0.08 -0.62
N VAL A 55 3.22 0.61 -1.18
CA VAL A 55 2.36 -0.13 -2.12
C VAL A 55 2.02 0.67 -3.37
N CYS A 56 1.71 -0.04 -4.44
CA CYS A 56 1.43 0.53 -5.76
C CYS A 56 0.36 1.63 -5.77
N THR A 57 -0.61 1.61 -4.84
CA THR A 57 -1.67 2.62 -4.74
C THR A 57 -1.29 3.89 -3.99
N GLN A 58 -0.07 3.98 -3.43
CA GLN A 58 0.41 5.24 -2.84
C GLN A 58 0.54 6.35 -3.88
N LEU A 59 0.77 6.00 -5.15
CA LEU A 59 1.03 6.98 -6.21
C LEU A 59 -0.02 7.00 -7.32
N ARG A 60 -0.88 5.97 -7.46
CA ARG A 60 -1.93 5.92 -8.50
C ARG A 60 -2.96 4.80 -8.31
N GLU A 61 -3.79 4.56 -9.32
CA GLU A 61 -4.65 3.37 -9.40
C GLU A 61 -3.81 2.10 -9.53
N PRO A 62 -4.21 1.00 -8.86
CA PRO A 62 -3.42 -0.22 -8.88
C PRO A 62 -3.34 -0.78 -10.29
N ALA A 63 -2.11 -1.01 -10.75
CA ALA A 63 -1.82 -1.55 -12.06
C ALA A 63 -2.04 -3.06 -12.16
N CYS A 64 -2.26 -3.74 -11.02
CA CYS A 64 -2.50 -5.16 -11.05
C CYS A 64 -3.87 -5.39 -11.67
N ASP A 65 -3.85 -5.98 -12.88
CA ASP A 65 -5.01 -6.40 -13.70
C ASP A 65 -5.88 -7.48 -13.02
N TYR A 66 -5.85 -7.56 -11.70
CA TYR A 66 -6.88 -8.20 -10.92
C TYR A 66 -8.12 -7.30 -10.98
N LYS A 67 -8.69 -7.23 -12.18
CA LYS A 67 -9.92 -6.53 -12.46
C LYS A 67 -10.95 -7.04 -11.45
N VAL A 68 -11.57 -6.06 -10.82
CA VAL A 68 -12.88 -6.11 -10.16
C VAL A 68 -13.95 -6.78 -11.07
N SER A 69 -13.65 -7.12 -12.34
CA SER A 69 -14.53 -7.71 -13.33
C SER A 69 -14.90 -9.19 -13.10
N ARG A 70 -14.23 -9.93 -12.19
CA ARG A 70 -14.61 -11.34 -11.88
C ARG A 70 -15.18 -11.54 -10.47
N GLY A 71 -15.59 -10.46 -9.79
CA GLY A 71 -16.25 -10.53 -8.47
C GLY A 71 -15.32 -10.87 -7.30
N GLU A 72 -14.11 -11.35 -7.60
CA GLU A 72 -13.06 -11.65 -6.63
C GLU A 72 -12.12 -10.42 -6.60
N ARG A 73 -11.84 -9.82 -5.42
CA ARG A 73 -11.17 -8.50 -5.26
C ARG A 73 -9.89 -8.50 -4.42
N THR A 74 -9.12 -9.58 -4.42
CA THR A 74 -7.92 -9.73 -3.59
C THR A 74 -6.61 -9.75 -4.42
N PRO A 75 -5.86 -8.64 -4.48
CA PRO A 75 -4.50 -8.60 -5.01
C PRO A 75 -3.58 -9.69 -4.42
N PRO A 76 -2.59 -10.20 -5.17
CA PRO A 76 -1.68 -11.25 -4.69
C PRO A 76 -1.00 -10.89 -3.35
N CYS A 77 -0.59 -9.63 -3.21
CA CYS A 77 0.06 -9.15 -1.99
C CYS A 77 -0.85 -9.16 -0.74
N ILE A 78 -2.16 -9.32 -0.91
CA ILE A 78 -3.14 -9.47 0.18
C ILE A 78 -3.42 -10.95 0.41
N ARG A 79 -3.74 -11.70 -0.65
CA ARG A 79 -4.06 -13.13 -0.58
C ARG A 79 -2.94 -13.92 0.10
N ASN A 80 -1.69 -13.51 -0.13
CA ASN A 80 -0.51 -14.16 0.40
C ASN A 80 0.05 -13.49 1.67
N CYS A 81 -0.65 -12.53 2.28
CA CYS A 81 -0.20 -11.91 3.52
C CYS A 81 -0.48 -12.85 4.71
N PRO A 82 0.54 -13.49 5.32
CA PRO A 82 0.30 -14.50 6.37
C PRO A 82 -0.28 -13.91 7.65
N CYS A 83 -0.08 -12.62 7.90
CA CYS A 83 -0.55 -11.90 9.08
C CYS A 83 -1.86 -11.13 8.85
N GLY A 84 -2.43 -11.17 7.64
CA GLY A 84 -3.67 -10.42 7.34
C GLY A 84 -3.52 -8.91 7.58
N ALA A 85 -2.33 -8.36 7.32
CA ALA A 85 -2.01 -6.96 7.56
C ALA A 85 -2.50 -6.01 6.45
N ARG A 86 -2.93 -6.54 5.30
CA ARG A 86 -3.32 -5.73 4.14
C ARG A 86 -4.80 -5.93 3.85
N ILE A 87 -5.52 -4.82 3.63
CA ILE A 87 -6.93 -4.78 3.24
C ILE A 87 -7.01 -3.95 1.96
N TYR A 88 -7.86 -4.34 1.02
CA TYR A 88 -8.13 -3.59 -0.19
C TYR A 88 -9.62 -3.54 -0.45
N GLY A 89 -10.11 -2.35 -0.74
CA GLY A 89 -11.54 -2.11 -0.81
C GLY A 89 -11.86 -0.70 -1.32
N ASN A 90 -13.14 -0.42 -1.44
CA ASN A 90 -13.64 0.88 -1.83
C ASN A 90 -13.55 1.85 -0.64
N LEU A 91 -12.65 2.83 -0.75
CA LEU A 91 -12.41 3.82 0.30
C LEU A 91 -13.55 4.83 0.46
N ASP A 92 -14.47 4.87 -0.50
CA ASP A 92 -15.63 5.77 -0.50
C ASP A 92 -16.93 5.03 -0.11
N ASP A 93 -16.85 3.76 0.30
CA ASP A 93 -18.00 2.96 0.73
C ASP A 93 -17.90 2.62 2.24
N PRO A 94 -18.79 3.15 3.10
CA PRO A 94 -18.76 2.89 4.53
C PRO A 94 -19.10 1.43 4.90
N SER A 95 -19.72 0.67 4.00
CA SER A 95 -19.99 -0.75 4.19
C SER A 95 -18.78 -1.65 3.89
N ASP A 96 -17.80 -1.12 3.14
CA ASP A 96 -16.53 -1.78 2.89
C ASP A 96 -15.60 -1.60 4.11
N PRO A 97 -14.98 -2.66 4.65
CA PRO A 97 -14.05 -2.55 5.77
C PRO A 97 -12.92 -1.52 5.55
N ALA A 98 -12.45 -1.35 4.31
CA ALA A 98 -11.46 -0.35 3.98
C ALA A 98 -12.02 1.08 4.07
N GLY A 99 -13.22 1.31 3.52
CA GLY A 99 -13.88 2.62 3.56
C GLY A 99 -14.27 3.02 4.98
N LYS A 100 -14.79 2.09 5.77
CA LYS A 100 -15.06 2.30 7.21
C LYS A 100 -13.83 2.83 7.96
N LEU A 101 -12.66 2.20 7.78
CA LEU A 101 -11.42 2.61 8.47
C LEU A 101 -10.90 4.00 8.04
N VAL A 102 -11.10 4.38 6.77
CA VAL A 102 -10.76 5.75 6.31
C VAL A 102 -11.73 6.77 6.89
N MET A 103 -13.04 6.50 6.82
CA MET A 103 -14.08 7.45 7.22
C MET A 103 -14.12 7.69 8.73
N GLU A 104 -13.84 6.66 9.53
CA GLU A 104 -13.74 6.78 11.00
C GLU A 104 -12.45 7.48 11.45
N GLY A 105 -11.53 7.82 10.53
CA GLY A 105 -10.26 8.48 10.84
C GLY A 105 -9.22 7.56 11.51
N GLY A 106 -9.50 6.27 11.59
CA GLY A 106 -8.59 5.26 12.15
C GLY A 106 -7.38 4.99 11.25
N ALA A 107 -7.49 5.27 9.95
CA ALA A 107 -6.44 5.10 8.97
C ALA A 107 -5.86 6.46 8.52
N LYS A 108 -4.53 6.60 8.59
CA LYS A 108 -3.81 7.82 8.19
C LYS A 108 -3.00 7.57 6.94
N SER A 109 -2.99 8.53 6.02
CA SER A 109 -1.97 8.57 4.97
C SER A 109 -0.63 8.94 5.61
N LEU A 110 0.42 8.19 5.34
CA LEU A 110 1.77 8.58 5.73
C LEU A 110 2.25 9.80 4.91
N PRO A 111 3.14 10.63 5.47
CA PRO A 111 3.32 12.03 5.06
C PRO A 111 4.03 12.14 3.71
N HIS A 112 3.33 11.92 2.60
CA HIS A 112 3.78 12.32 1.27
C HIS A 112 2.61 12.86 0.43
N ARG A 113 2.87 13.94 -0.30
CA ARG A 113 1.87 14.81 -0.90
C ARG A 113 1.24 14.20 -2.16
N ALA A 114 0.26 13.32 -1.99
CA ALA A 114 -0.70 13.05 -3.05
C ALA A 114 -2.09 13.52 -2.59
N GLU A 115 -2.67 14.49 -3.31
CA GLU A 115 -4.01 15.02 -3.04
C GLU A 115 -5.11 13.94 -3.06
N LYS A 116 -4.79 12.75 -3.61
CA LYS A 116 -5.68 11.59 -3.69
C LYS A 116 -4.94 10.30 -3.30
N MET A 117 -4.39 10.25 -2.08
CA MET A 117 -3.86 9.03 -1.47
C MET A 117 -4.87 7.88 -1.54
N ARG A 118 -4.41 6.70 -1.96
CA ARG A 118 -5.19 5.45 -1.97
C ARG A 118 -4.48 4.35 -1.18
N ALA A 119 -3.60 4.73 -0.26
CA ALA A 119 -2.96 3.85 0.67
C ALA A 119 -2.94 4.54 2.04
N TYR A 120 -3.51 3.87 3.02
CA TYR A 120 -3.64 4.36 4.38
C TYR A 120 -3.11 3.31 5.35
N TYR A 121 -2.70 3.75 6.52
CA TYR A 121 -2.05 2.95 7.52
C TYR A 121 -2.81 3.06 8.83
N VAL A 122 -3.00 1.92 9.49
CA VAL A 122 -3.52 1.83 10.86
C VAL A 122 -2.43 1.27 11.77
N GLY A 123 -2.50 1.63 13.05
CA GLY A 123 -1.46 1.31 14.03
C GLY A 123 -0.50 2.46 14.28
N ARG A 124 0.39 2.28 15.27
CA ARG A 124 1.31 3.35 15.69
C ARG A 124 2.56 3.40 14.82
N VAL A 125 2.80 4.54 14.18
CA VAL A 125 4.12 4.90 13.63
C VAL A 125 4.83 5.80 14.64
N PRO A 126 5.97 5.35 15.21
CA PRO A 126 6.80 6.19 16.07
C PRO A 126 7.31 7.44 15.34
N LYS A 127 7.48 8.57 16.04
CA LYS A 127 7.86 9.86 15.43
C LYS A 127 9.26 9.81 14.83
N ASP A 128 10.16 9.07 15.47
CA ASP A 128 11.52 8.85 14.97
C ASP A 128 11.51 8.11 13.63
N VAL A 129 10.56 7.20 13.39
CA VAL A 129 10.36 6.54 12.09
C VAL A 129 9.65 7.46 11.11
N GLU A 130 8.58 8.13 11.53
CA GLU A 130 7.77 8.99 10.66
C GLU A 130 8.62 10.10 10.01
N SER A 131 9.56 10.68 10.76
CA SER A 131 10.48 11.72 10.26
C SER A 131 11.51 11.22 9.24
N GLN A 132 11.73 9.91 9.15
CA GLN A 132 12.68 9.29 8.22
C GLN A 132 12.01 8.73 6.96
N LEU A 133 10.68 8.76 6.88
CA LEU A 133 9.96 8.16 5.76
C LEU A 133 10.33 8.86 4.45
N PRO A 134 10.88 8.12 3.46
CA PRO A 134 11.20 8.68 2.17
C PRO A 134 9.93 8.90 1.33
N ASP A 135 10.05 9.76 0.32
CA ASP A 135 9.01 9.94 -0.67
C ASP A 135 8.73 8.65 -1.42
N PRO A 136 7.47 8.17 -1.48
CA PRO A 136 7.12 6.97 -2.23
C PRO A 136 7.61 7.02 -3.68
N SER A 137 7.68 8.18 -4.34
CA SER A 137 8.21 8.34 -5.70
C SER A 137 9.71 8.07 -5.85
N LYS A 138 10.46 8.08 -4.73
CA LYS A 138 11.89 7.74 -4.68
C LYS A 138 12.13 6.27 -4.37
N VAL A 139 11.11 5.58 -3.86
CA VAL A 139 11.20 4.19 -3.39
C VAL A 139 10.50 3.23 -4.35
N LEU A 140 9.30 3.58 -4.78
CA LEU A 140 8.53 2.79 -5.72
C LEU A 140 9.06 3.05 -7.15
N PRO A 141 9.22 2.01 -7.98
CA PRO A 141 9.82 2.14 -9.30
C PRO A 141 9.07 3.15 -10.19
N ARG A 142 9.84 4.04 -10.84
CA ARG A 142 9.32 5.14 -11.69
C ARG A 142 8.41 4.68 -12.83
N LYS A 143 8.57 3.46 -13.35
CA LYS A 143 7.72 2.91 -14.43
C LYS A 143 6.24 2.82 -14.03
N TYR A 144 5.94 2.86 -12.73
CA TYR A 144 4.55 2.87 -12.22
C TYR A 144 4.01 4.26 -11.96
N ILE A 145 4.67 5.29 -12.50
CA ILE A 145 4.13 6.65 -12.63
C ILE A 145 3.84 6.89 -14.12
N PRO A 146 2.60 6.66 -14.57
CA PRO A 146 1.96 7.64 -15.45
C PRO A 146 0.52 7.94 -14.96
N LEU A 147 -0.06 9.14 -15.13
CA LEU A 147 -0.28 9.84 -16.40
C LEU A 147 -0.47 11.37 -16.21
N VAL A 148 0.41 12.19 -16.80
CA VAL A 148 0.03 13.52 -17.31
C VAL A 148 0.06 13.55 -18.85
N HIS A 149 0.68 12.56 -19.51
CA HIS A 149 0.73 12.46 -20.98
C HIS A 149 0.70 11.00 -21.49
N ALA A 150 -0.47 10.33 -21.48
CA ALA A 150 -0.76 9.46 -22.62
C ALA A 150 -1.69 10.26 -23.54
N PRO A 151 -1.29 10.53 -24.79
CA PRO A 151 -2.26 10.98 -25.79
C PRO A 151 -3.33 9.88 -25.99
N PRO A 152 -4.52 10.25 -26.51
CA PRO A 152 -5.68 9.36 -26.65
C PRO A 152 -5.39 8.08 -27.44
#